data_AF-A0A9P9YLE0-F1
#
_entry.id   AF-A0A9P9YLE0-F1
#
_cell.length_a   1.000
_cell.length_b   1.000
_cell.length_c   1.000
_cell.angle_alpha   90.00
_cell.angle_beta   90.00
_cell.angle_gamma   90.00
#
_symmetry.space_group_name_H-M   'P 1'
#
loop_
_entity.id
_entity.type
_entity.pdbx_description
1 polymer ?
#
loop_
_entity_poly.entity_id
_entity_poly.type
_entity_poly.pdbx_seq_one_letter_code
_entity_poly.pdbx_strand_id
1 'polypeptide(L)'
;RDYLSVNIPSCICYLEEFFQLIPDLRELRLSGFAKCSDCVRLILKCFPKLDELWIRGTCLKLPSDYELISQMGSLTRLSLNKKLIDKAYFEYRRQP
;
A
#
# COMPACT_ATOMS: atom_id res chain seq x y z
N ARG A 1 5.09 -5.84 -18.39
CA ARG A 1 5.60 -5.69 -17.01
C ARG A 1 4.76 -6.60 -16.14
N ASP A 2 5.41 -7.46 -15.37
CA ASP A 2 4.71 -8.37 -14.47
C ASP A 2 4.19 -7.58 -13.27
N TYR A 3 2.90 -7.70 -13.01
CA TYR A 3 2.23 -7.06 -11.88
C TYR A 3 1.38 -8.09 -11.15
N LEU A 4 1.22 -7.88 -9.84
CA LEU A 4 0.28 -8.65 -9.04
C LEU A 4 -0.91 -7.75 -8.71
N SER A 5 -2.11 -8.16 -9.10
CA SER A 5 -3.34 -7.50 -8.69
C SER A 5 -4.13 -8.41 -7.76
N VAL A 6 -4.43 -7.91 -6.56
CA VAL A 6 -5.13 -8.66 -5.52
C VAL A 6 -6.34 -7.85 -5.03
N ASN A 7 -7.48 -8.53 -4.96
CA ASN A 7 -8.65 -8.02 -4.26
C ASN A 7 -8.69 -8.62 -2.86
N ILE A 8 -8.65 -7.76 -1.85
CA ILE A 8 -8.48 -8.12 -0.45
C ILE A 8 -9.78 -7.80 0.30
N PRO A 9 -10.62 -8.81 0.59
CA PRO A 9 -11.86 -8.60 1.33
C PRO A 9 -11.64 -8.39 2.84
N SER A 10 -10.48 -8.76 3.38
CA SER A 10 -10.21 -8.78 4.83
C SER A 10 -8.93 -8.03 5.26
N CYS A 11 -7.75 -8.63 5.07
CA CYS A 11 -6.45 -8.05 5.43
C CYS A 11 -5.36 -8.71 4.58
N ILE A 12 -4.37 -7.94 4.15
CA ILE A 12 -3.29 -8.48 3.30
C ILE A 12 -2.28 -9.32 4.09
N CYS A 13 -2.27 -9.24 5.43
CA CYS A 13 -1.33 -9.98 6.28
C CYS A 13 -1.44 -11.49 6.11
N TYR A 14 -2.59 -12.03 5.68
CA TYR A 14 -2.72 -13.44 5.35
C TYR A 14 -1.95 -13.87 4.10
N LEU A 15 -1.45 -12.92 3.30
CA LEU A 15 -0.67 -13.17 2.08
C LEU A 15 0.83 -13.01 2.30
N GLU A 16 1.29 -12.80 3.54
CA GLU A 16 2.71 -12.60 3.83
C GLU A 16 3.59 -13.74 3.27
N GLU A 17 3.24 -14.99 3.56
CA GLU A 17 3.99 -16.16 3.07
C GLU A 17 4.03 -16.19 1.54
N PHE A 18 2.91 -15.89 0.89
CA PHE A 18 2.83 -15.83 -0.57
C PHE A 18 3.68 -14.68 -1.15
N PHE A 19 3.64 -13.49 -0.54
CA PHE A 19 4.42 -12.34 -0.99
C PHE A 19 5.92 -12.56 -0.85
N GLN A 20 6.36 -13.30 0.19
CA GLN A 20 7.76 -13.68 0.36
C GLN A 20 8.28 -14.61 -0.76
N LEU A 21 7.40 -15.29 -1.51
CA LEU A 21 7.79 -16.11 -2.66
C LEU A 21 8.09 -15.29 -3.92
N ILE A 22 7.71 -14.01 -3.94
CA ILE A 22 7.84 -13.11 -5.11
C ILE A 22 8.46 -11.76 -4.71
N PRO A 23 9.64 -11.73 -4.08
CA PRO A 23 10.20 -10.52 -3.48
C PRO A 23 10.62 -9.44 -4.50
N ASP A 24 10.84 -9.83 -5.76
CA ASP A 24 11.26 -8.92 -6.84
C ASP A 24 10.07 -8.28 -7.60
N LEU A 25 8.85 -8.41 -7.08
CA LEU A 25 7.66 -7.79 -7.66
C LEU A 25 7.84 -6.26 -7.82
N ARG A 26 7.65 -5.77 -9.04
CA ARG A 26 7.80 -4.33 -9.36
C ARG A 26 6.51 -3.54 -9.30
N GLU A 27 5.36 -4.19 -9.50
CA GLU A 27 4.06 -3.53 -9.48
C GLU A 27 3.04 -4.32 -8.66
N LEU A 28 2.47 -3.66 -7.65
CA LEU A 28 1.44 -4.22 -6.79
C LEU A 28 0.17 -3.37 -6.87
N ARG A 29 -0.95 -4.02 -7.20
CA ARG A 29 -2.28 -3.40 -7.24
C ARG A 29 -3.20 -4.02 -6.21
N LEU A 30 -3.41 -3.31 -5.12
CA LEU A 30 -4.31 -3.70 -4.06
C LEU A 30 -5.66 -3.01 -4.23
N SER A 31 -6.72 -3.80 -4.14
CA SER A 31 -8.10 -3.30 -4.07
C SER A 31 -8.83 -3.96 -2.91
N GLY A 32 -9.83 -3.28 -2.35
CA GLY A 32 -10.72 -3.86 -1.32
C GLY A 32 -10.68 -3.12 0.01
N PHE A 33 -10.89 -3.86 1.10
CA PHE A 33 -11.01 -3.33 2.45
C PHE A 33 -9.96 -3.96 3.34
N ALA A 34 -8.76 -3.38 3.40
CA ALA A 34 -7.82 -3.81 4.42
C ALA A 34 -8.23 -3.20 5.77
N LYS A 35 -8.42 -4.05 6.78
CA LYS A 35 -8.85 -3.65 8.13
C LYS A 35 -7.71 -3.33 9.09
N CYS A 36 -6.47 -3.61 8.70
CA CYS A 36 -5.29 -3.66 9.58
C CYS A 36 -4.29 -2.53 9.26
N SER A 37 -3.70 -1.92 10.28
CA SER A 37 -2.69 -0.84 10.17
C SER A 37 -1.32 -1.33 9.69
N ASP A 38 -1.08 -2.64 9.72
CA ASP A 38 0.22 -3.23 9.36
C ASP A 38 0.36 -3.54 7.86
N CYS A 39 -0.64 -3.20 7.04
CA CYS A 39 -0.61 -3.47 5.59
C CYS A 39 0.63 -2.86 4.92
N VAL A 40 0.89 -1.58 5.17
CA VAL A 40 2.01 -0.89 4.50
C VAL A 40 3.35 -1.47 4.97
N ARG A 41 3.47 -1.81 6.26
CA ARG A 41 4.67 -2.48 6.79
C ARG A 41 4.93 -3.82 6.11
N LEU A 42 3.88 -4.60 5.86
CA LEU A 42 4.01 -5.86 5.15
C LEU A 42 4.50 -5.65 3.71
N ILE A 43 3.91 -4.68 2.99
CA ILE A 43 4.32 -4.37 1.60
C ILE A 43 5.80 -3.97 1.56
N LEU A 44 6.22 -3.07 2.47
CA LEU A 44 7.62 -2.67 2.65
C LEU A 44 8.55 -3.85 2.89
N LYS A 45 8.15 -4.76 3.79
CA LYS A 45 8.93 -5.94 4.15
C LYS A 45 9.08 -6.91 2.98
N CYS A 46 7.99 -7.18 2.26
CA CYS A 46 7.98 -8.21 1.21
C CYS A 46 8.50 -7.70 -0.14
N PHE A 47 8.37 -6.41 -0.43
CA PHE A 47 8.67 -5.84 -1.74
C PHE A 47 9.61 -4.63 -1.65
N PRO A 48 10.88 -4.82 -1.25
CA PRO A 48 11.84 -3.73 -1.08
C PRO A 48 12.16 -3.00 -2.41
N LYS A 49 11.94 -3.65 -3.56
CA LYS A 49 12.19 -3.12 -4.91
C LYS A 49 10.91 -2.72 -5.66
N LEU A 50 9.82 -2.45 -4.94
CA LEU A 50 8.55 -2.10 -5.55
C LEU A 50 8.63 -0.73 -6.24
N ASP A 51 8.36 -0.68 -7.54
CA ASP A 51 8.43 0.55 -8.33
C ASP A 51 7.07 1.26 -8.39
N GLU A 52 5.98 0.48 -8.48
CA GLU A 52 4.61 0.98 -8.64
C GLU A 52 3.65 0.35 -7.61
N LEU A 53 2.96 1.21 -6.84
CA LEU A 53 1.98 0.81 -5.84
C LEU A 53 0.64 1.47 -6.13
N TRP A 54 -0.39 0.64 -6.30
CA TRP A 54 -1.76 1.08 -6.48
C TRP A 54 -2.59 0.57 -5.33
N ILE A 55 -3.21 1.49 -4.60
CA ILE A 55 -4.10 1.15 -3.50
C ILE A 55 -5.46 1.79 -3.75
N ARG A 56 -6.47 0.93 -3.91
CA ARG A 56 -7.86 1.31 -4.11
C ARG A 56 -8.74 0.79 -2.96
N GLY A 57 -9.62 1.63 -2.44
CA GLY A 57 -10.50 1.27 -1.32
C GLY A 57 -9.99 1.81 0.01
N THR A 58 -10.29 1.13 1.12
CA THR A 58 -10.01 1.64 2.48
C THR A 58 -8.77 1.01 3.11
N CYS A 59 -7.79 0.60 2.29
CA CYS A 59 -6.60 -0.07 2.80
C CYS A 59 -5.63 0.87 3.54
N LEU A 60 -5.76 2.19 3.33
CA LEU A 60 -5.05 3.22 4.07
C LEU A 60 -6.07 3.93 4.96
N LYS A 61 -5.81 3.98 6.27
CA LYS A 61 -6.73 4.57 7.25
C LYS A 61 -6.05 5.61 8.14
N LEU A 62 -4.76 5.46 8.39
CA LEU A 62 -4.03 6.25 9.37
C LEU A 62 -2.99 7.16 8.68
N PRO A 63 -2.72 8.36 9.23
CA PRO A 63 -1.61 9.20 8.75
C PRO A 63 -0.27 8.46 8.70
N SER A 64 -0.02 7.58 9.68
CA SER A 64 1.18 6.73 9.73
C SER A 64 1.34 5.80 8.53
N ASP A 65 0.24 5.42 7.86
CA ASP A 65 0.32 4.59 6.65
C ASP A 65 0.99 5.38 5.51
N TYR A 66 0.72 6.69 5.41
CA TYR A 66 1.31 7.56 4.40
C TYR A 66 2.78 7.86 4.71
N GLU A 67 3.15 8.01 5.98
CA GLU A 67 4.54 8.15 6.42
C GLU A 67 5.37 6.91 6.10
N LEU A 68 4.80 5.72 6.26
CA LEU A 68 5.47 4.48 5.87
C LEU A 68 5.63 4.38 4.34
N ILE A 69 4.62 4.79 3.57
CA ILE A 69 4.74 4.83 2.10
C ILE A 69 5.83 5.82 1.67
N SER A 70 5.97 6.97 2.33
CA SER A 70 7.00 7.95 1.95
C SER A 70 8.43 7.47 2.20
N GLN A 71 8.61 6.47 3.06
CA GLN A 71 9.89 5.79 3.31
C GLN A 71 10.24 4.74 2.23
N MET A 72 9.32 4.42 1.30
CA MET A 72 9.56 3.50 0.18
C MET A 72 10.43 4.15 -0.90
N GLY A 73 11.75 4.14 -0.70
CA GLY A 73 12.70 4.83 -1.60
C GLY A 73 12.75 4.31 -3.05
N SER A 74 12.26 3.09 -3.31
CA SER A 74 12.14 2.51 -4.66
C SER A 74 10.88 2.94 -5.42
N LEU A 75 9.90 3.52 -4.72
CA LEU A 75 8.60 3.80 -5.30
C LEU A 75 8.66 5.02 -6.23
N THR A 76 8.44 4.80 -7.52
CA THR A 76 8.41 5.84 -8.55
C THR A 76 6.99 6.28 -8.91
N ARG A 77 5.99 5.43 -8.62
CA ARG A 77 4.58 5.74 -8.88
C ARG A 77 3.68 5.23 -7.77
N LEU A 78 2.87 6.14 -7.23
CA LEU A 78 1.86 5.86 -6.24
C LEU A 78 0.49 6.27 -6.78
N SER A 79 -0.47 5.35 -6.79
CA SER A 79 -1.87 5.64 -7.10
C SER A 79 -2.75 5.30 -5.90
N LEU A 80 -3.37 6.31 -5.31
CA LEU A 80 -4.28 6.16 -4.18
C LEU A 80 -5.69 6.53 -4.64
N ASN A 81 -6.68 5.67 -4.42
CA ASN A 81 -8.03 5.93 -4.92
C ASN A 81 -9.16 5.42 -4.00
N LYS A 82 -9.85 6.34 -3.31
CA LYS A 82 -11.32 6.50 -3.21
C LYS A 82 -11.72 7.46 -2.08
N LYS A 83 -12.63 8.41 -2.37
CA LYS A 83 -13.57 9.24 -1.56
C LYS A 83 -13.25 9.70 -0.11
N LEU A 84 -12.43 8.99 0.67
CA LEU A 84 -12.04 9.31 2.05
C LEU A 84 -10.56 9.69 2.18
N ILE A 85 -9.71 9.30 1.21
CA ILE A 85 -8.27 9.65 1.18
C ILE A 85 -8.07 11.17 1.07
N ASP A 86 -8.97 11.86 0.38
CA ASP A 86 -8.88 13.32 0.16
C ASP A 86 -9.01 14.13 1.46
N LYS A 87 -9.59 13.60 2.54
CA LYS A 87 -9.67 14.38 3.78
C LYS A 87 -8.41 14.23 4.62
N ALA A 88 -7.99 12.99 4.87
CA ALA A 88 -6.83 12.69 5.72
C ALA A 88 -5.49 13.12 5.07
N TYR A 89 -5.33 12.95 3.76
CA TYR A 89 -4.09 13.33 3.05
C TYR A 89 -3.89 14.85 3.01
N PHE A 90 -4.96 15.61 2.78
CA PHE A 90 -4.91 17.08 2.80
C PHE A 90 -4.80 17.65 4.22
N GLU A 91 -5.38 17.00 5.23
CA GLU A 91 -5.18 17.37 6.64
C GLU A 91 -3.72 17.15 7.08
N TYR A 92 -3.07 16.05 6.66
CA TYR A 92 -1.65 15.81 6.91
C TYR A 92 -0.75 16.85 6.22
N ARG A 93 -0.97 17.14 4.93
CA ARG A 93 -0.22 18.17 4.19
C ARG A 93 -0.39 19.61 4.72
N ARG A 94 -1.39 19.85 5.58
CA ARG A 94 -1.63 21.15 6.23
C ARG A 94 -0.96 21.28 7.59
N GLN A 95 -0.35 20.22 8.11
CA GLN A 95 0.43 20.32 9.33
C GLN A 95 1.73 21.09 9.04
N PRO A 96 2.08 22.10 9.86
CA PRO A 96 3.25 22.96 9.64
C PRO A 96 4.57 22.22 9.78
#